data_AF-A0A9Q0FPN9-F1
#
_entry.id   AF-A0A9Q0FPN9-F1
#
_cell.length_a   1.000
_cell.length_b   1.000
_cell.length_c   1.000
_cell.angle_alpha   90.00
_cell.angle_beta   90.00
_cell.angle_gamma   90.00
#
_symmetry.space_group_name_H-M   'P 1'
#
loop_
_entity.id
_entity.type
_entity.pdbx_description
1 polymer ?
#
loop_
_entity_poly.entity_id
_entity_poly.type
_entity_poly.pdbx_seq_one_letter_code
_entity_poly.pdbx_strand_id
1 'polypeptide(L)'
;MAHASFFLIFLLTNFLFYSSPTTFAFSPTNHPPCHDHEKSALLQFKDSFIIDRSASYDPAAYPKVEGWKVDREKASDCCLWDGIGCDDITGHVISLDLMQ
;
A
#
# COMPACT_ATOMS: atom_id res chain seq x y z
N MET A 1 23.14 1.80 44.85
CA MET A 1 21.78 2.37 44.76
C MET A 1 21.54 3.22 43.49
N ALA A 2 22.56 3.88 42.91
CA ALA A 2 22.40 4.69 41.69
C ALA A 2 22.21 3.89 40.37
N HIS A 3 22.85 2.71 40.24
CA HIS A 3 22.79 1.90 39.01
C HIS A 3 21.38 1.37 38.69
N ALA A 4 20.60 0.99 39.72
CA ALA A 4 19.22 0.54 39.53
C ALA A 4 18.30 1.69 39.06
N SER A 5 18.57 2.93 39.51
CA SER A 5 17.82 4.11 39.09
C SER A 5 18.06 4.44 37.61
N PHE A 6 19.31 4.38 37.14
CA PHE A 6 19.64 4.57 35.72
C PHE A 6 19.01 3.51 34.82
N PHE A 7 18.99 2.25 35.26
CA PHE A 7 18.38 1.16 34.51
C PHE A 7 16.86 1.33 34.36
N LEU A 8 16.17 1.78 35.42
CA LEU A 8 14.74 2.06 35.37
C LEU A 8 14.42 3.24 34.44
N ILE A 9 15.24 4.30 34.44
CA ILE A 9 15.07 5.43 33.52
C ILE A 9 15.23 4.98 32.05
N PHE A 10 16.23 4.13 31.77
CA PHE A 10 16.45 3.60 30.42
C PHE A 10 15.28 2.72 29.91
N LEU A 11 14.66 1.93 30.79
CA LEU A 11 13.49 1.14 30.43
C LEU A 11 12.24 2.02 30.19
N LEU A 12 12.05 3.08 30.99
CA LEU A 12 10.93 4.01 30.84
C LEU A 12 11.02 4.81 29.54
N THR A 13 12.21 5.23 29.12
CA THR A 13 12.38 5.98 27.86
C THR A 13 12.14 5.11 26.62
N ASN A 14 12.57 3.84 26.64
CA ASN A 14 12.29 2.89 25.56
C ASN A 14 10.81 2.52 25.47
N PHE A 15 10.13 2.35 26.60
CA PHE A 15 8.68 2.07 26.63
C PHE A 15 7.86 3.21 26.03
N LEU A 16 8.22 4.47 26.33
CA LEU A 16 7.56 5.65 25.77
C LEU A 16 7.81 5.79 24.25
N PHE A 17 9.01 5.44 23.77
CA PHE A 17 9.34 5.44 22.33
C PHE A 17 8.59 4.35 21.54
N TYR A 18 8.42 3.16 22.13
CA TYR A 18 7.67 2.05 21.51
C TYR A 18 6.15 2.26 21.52
N SER A 19 5.65 3.06 22.47
CA SER A 19 4.22 3.33 22.63
C SER A 19 3.68 4.47 21.76
N SER A 20 4.52 5.17 21.01
CA SER A 20 4.05 6.12 20.01
C SER A 20 3.68 5.35 18.75
N PRO A 21 2.39 5.17 18.44
CA PRO A 21 2.02 4.89 17.07
C PRO A 21 2.48 6.12 16.28
N THR A 22 3.56 5.97 15.53
CA THR A 22 3.81 6.85 14.39
C THR A 22 2.69 6.54 13.43
N THR A 23 1.56 7.22 13.61
CA THR A 23 0.56 7.35 12.57
C THR A 23 1.29 8.07 11.45
N PHE A 24 1.77 7.30 10.48
CA PHE A 24 2.00 7.85 9.15
C PHE A 24 0.62 8.35 8.73
N ALA A 25 0.38 9.63 8.97
CA ALA A 25 -0.67 10.34 8.28
C ALA A 25 -0.25 10.25 6.81
N PHE A 26 -0.85 9.32 6.07
CA PHE A 26 -0.89 9.42 4.62
C PHE A 26 -1.58 10.75 4.36
N SER A 27 -0.79 11.81 4.17
CA SER A 27 -1.30 12.99 3.51
C SER A 27 -1.89 12.49 2.20
N PRO A 28 -3.16 12.80 1.88
CA PRO A 28 -3.65 12.54 0.53
C PRO A 28 -2.71 13.31 -0.39
N THR A 29 -1.88 12.60 -1.14
CA THR A 29 -1.06 13.20 -2.17
C THR A 29 -2.07 13.86 -3.11
N ASN A 30 -2.01 15.19 -3.26
CA ASN A 30 -2.79 15.92 -4.27
C ASN A 30 -2.19 15.66 -5.66
N HIS A 31 -1.92 14.40 -5.98
CA HIS A 31 -1.46 13.98 -7.28
C HIS A 31 -2.65 13.98 -8.25
N PRO A 32 -2.42 14.27 -9.54
CA PRO A 32 -3.44 14.05 -10.54
C PRO A 32 -3.86 12.57 -10.52
N PRO A 33 -5.16 12.28 -10.68
CA PRO A 33 -5.60 10.90 -10.81
C PRO A 33 -5.02 10.30 -12.08
N CYS A 34 -4.86 8.97 -12.08
CA CYS A 34 -4.37 8.30 -13.27
C CYS A 34 -5.27 8.48 -14.49
N HIS A 35 -4.68 8.38 -15.67
CA HIS A 35 -5.41 8.58 -16.91
C HIS A 35 -6.41 7.44 -17.16
N ASP A 36 -7.59 7.76 -17.67
CA ASP A 36 -8.66 6.79 -17.92
C ASP A 36 -8.25 5.61 -18.83
N HIS A 37 -7.36 5.87 -19.80
CA HIS A 37 -6.85 4.84 -20.70
C HIS A 37 -5.88 3.89 -20.00
N GLU A 38 -5.04 4.38 -19.08
CA GLU A 38 -4.15 3.56 -18.27
C GLU A 38 -4.96 2.71 -17.29
N LYS A 39 -5.93 3.32 -16.61
CA LYS A 39 -6.90 2.61 -15.77
C LYS A 39 -7.61 1.50 -16.54
N SER A 40 -8.07 1.78 -17.75
CA SER A 40 -8.74 0.79 -18.60
C SER A 40 -7.78 -0.33 -19.02
N ALA A 41 -6.53 0.00 -19.37
CA ALA A 41 -5.51 -0.98 -19.69
C ALA A 41 -5.18 -1.88 -18.51
N LEU A 42 -5.16 -1.35 -17.28
CA LEU A 42 -4.96 -2.12 -16.06
C LEU A 42 -6.12 -3.07 -15.77
N LEU A 43 -7.36 -2.65 -16.03
CA LEU A 43 -8.52 -3.54 -15.91
C LEU A 43 -8.49 -4.67 -16.95
N GLN A 44 -8.11 -4.37 -18.20
CA GLN A 44 -7.89 -5.42 -19.21
C GLN A 44 -6.72 -6.34 -18.83
N PHE A 45 -5.65 -5.79 -18.26
CA PHE A 45 -4.52 -6.55 -17.76
C PHE A 45 -4.98 -7.50 -16.65
N LYS A 46 -5.76 -7.03 -15.67
CA LYS A 46 -6.40 -7.88 -14.66
C LYS A 46 -7.19 -9.02 -15.27
N ASP A 47 -8.04 -8.74 -16.25
CA ASP A 47 -8.89 -9.75 -16.90
C ASP A 47 -8.08 -10.79 -17.70
N SER A 48 -6.81 -10.51 -18.01
CA SER A 48 -5.91 -11.46 -18.68
C SER A 48 -5.30 -12.52 -17.74
N PHE A 49 -5.40 -12.35 -16.42
CA PHE A 49 -4.87 -13.30 -15.44
C PHE A 49 -5.87 -14.37 -15.04
N ILE A 50 -5.39 -15.60 -14.93
CA ILE A 50 -6.06 -16.66 -14.18
C ILE A 50 -5.55 -16.58 -12.73
N ILE A 51 -6.43 -16.19 -11.82
CA ILE A 51 -6.09 -16.09 -10.39
C ILE A 51 -6.21 -17.47 -9.76
N ASP A 52 -5.07 -18.10 -9.49
CA ASP A 52 -4.99 -19.37 -8.77
C ASP A 52 -4.67 -19.14 -7.29
N ARG A 53 -5.69 -19.27 -6.44
CA ARG A 53 -5.55 -19.14 -4.98
C ARG A 53 -4.77 -20.28 -4.33
N SER A 54 -4.46 -21.35 -5.07
CA SER A 54 -3.65 -22.47 -4.60
C SER A 54 -2.16 -22.33 -4.91
N ALA A 55 -1.75 -21.26 -5.62
CA ALA A 55 -0.37 -21.02 -6.02
C ALA A 55 0.58 -20.71 -4.84
N SER A 56 0.05 -20.37 -3.66
CA SER A 56 0.82 -20.14 -2.45
C SER A 56 0.21 -20.85 -1.24
N TYR A 57 1.06 -21.37 -0.37
CA TYR A 57 0.66 -21.92 0.94
C TYR A 57 0.68 -20.87 2.06
N ASP A 58 1.20 -19.67 1.78
CA ASP A 58 1.21 -18.59 2.75
C ASP A 58 -0.21 -18.02 2.91
N PRO A 59 -0.82 -18.06 4.11
CA PRO A 59 -2.16 -17.50 4.33
C PRO A 59 -2.23 -15.97 4.17
N ALA A 60 -1.08 -15.27 4.20
CA ALA A 60 -1.00 -13.85 3.91
C ALA A 60 -0.90 -13.55 2.41
N ALA A 61 -0.68 -14.57 1.58
CA ALA A 61 -0.58 -14.40 0.14
C ALA A 61 -1.94 -14.06 -0.48
N TYR A 62 -2.01 -12.93 -1.17
CA TYR A 62 -3.12 -12.54 -2.03
C TYR A 62 -2.64 -11.98 -3.38
N PRO A 63 -3.40 -12.22 -4.46
CA PRO A 63 -3.14 -11.64 -5.77
C PRO A 63 -3.51 -10.14 -5.77
N LYS A 64 -2.50 -9.25 -5.82
CA LYS A 64 -2.70 -7.78 -5.83
C LYS A 64 -3.72 -7.31 -6.87
N VAL A 65 -3.69 -7.91 -8.07
CA VAL A 65 -4.61 -7.61 -9.19
C VAL A 65 -6.10 -7.86 -8.90
N GLU A 66 -6.42 -8.72 -7.92
CA GLU A 66 -7.82 -8.98 -7.53
C GLU A 66 -8.45 -7.73 -6.91
N GLY A 67 -7.65 -6.96 -6.17
CA GLY A 67 -8.07 -5.77 -5.43
C GLY A 67 -8.33 -4.53 -6.29
N TRP A 68 -7.97 -4.54 -7.58
CA TRP A 68 -8.23 -3.42 -8.49
C TRP A 68 -9.74 -3.31 -8.77
N LYS A 69 -10.37 -2.22 -8.32
CA LYS A 69 -11.84 -2.07 -8.34
C LYS A 69 -12.34 -1.19 -9.48
N VAL A 70 -13.42 -1.66 -10.09
CA VAL A 70 -14.33 -0.83 -10.89
C VAL A 70 -15.38 -0.25 -9.95
N ASP A 71 -15.00 0.61 -9.01
CA ASP A 71 -16.03 1.35 -8.28
C ASP A 71 -16.68 2.30 -9.30
N ARG A 72 -17.91 1.97 -9.70
CA ARG A 72 -18.67 2.71 -10.73
C ARG A 72 -19.25 4.02 -10.19
N GLU A 73 -19.29 4.18 -8.87
CA GLU A 73 -19.91 5.34 -8.21
C GLU A 73 -18.92 6.46 -7.90
N LYS A 74 -17.63 6.15 -7.83
CA LYS A 74 -16.51 7.10 -7.84
C LYS A 74 -15.46 6.49 -8.73
N ALA A 75 -15.05 7.21 -9.79
CA ALA A 75 -13.88 6.83 -10.56
C ALA A 75 -12.69 6.67 -9.59
N SER A 76 -12.46 5.43 -9.14
CA SER A 76 -11.34 5.12 -8.24
C SER A 76 -10.07 5.43 -9.00
N ASP A 77 -9.26 6.31 -8.44
CA ASP A 77 -7.92 6.60 -8.95
C ASP A 77 -7.08 5.32 -8.85
N CYS A 78 -6.51 4.89 -9.98
CA CYS A 78 -5.73 3.65 -10.04
C CYS A 78 -4.36 3.78 -9.36
N CYS A 79 -3.88 5.00 -9.11
CA CYS A 79 -2.69 5.23 -8.29
C CYS A 79 -2.88 4.81 -6.82
N LEU A 80 -4.13 4.62 -6.40
CA LEU A 80 -4.47 4.11 -5.05
C LEU A 80 -4.61 2.58 -5.01
N TRP A 81 -4.47 1.89 -6.15
CA TRP A 81 -4.52 0.44 -6.18
C TRP A 81 -3.19 -0.15 -5.71
N ASP A 82 -3.28 -1.24 -4.96
CA ASP A 82 -2.10 -1.95 -4.51
C ASP A 82 -1.28 -2.49 -5.69
N GLY A 83 0.03 -2.33 -5.59
CA GLY A 83 0.97 -2.69 -6.66
C GLY A 83 1.07 -1.67 -7.81
N ILE A 84 0.43 -0.50 -7.74
CA ILE A 84 0.53 0.54 -8.78
C ILE A 84 1.39 1.69 -8.30
N GLY A 85 2.43 2.02 -9.07
CA GLY A 85 3.23 3.23 -8.87
C GLY A 85 2.94 4.25 -9.95
N CYS A 86 2.57 5.46 -9.54
CA CYS A 86 2.35 6.59 -10.43
C CYS A 86 3.43 7.66 -10.29
N ASP A 87 3.60 8.45 -11.34
CA ASP A 87 4.34 9.70 -11.29
C ASP A 87 3.51 10.76 -10.54
N ASP A 88 4.05 11.30 -9.44
CA ASP A 88 3.33 12.22 -8.55
C ASP A 88 2.93 13.56 -9.21
N ILE A 89 3.55 13.91 -10.34
CA ILE A 89 3.34 15.18 -11.04
C ILE A 89 2.30 15.04 -12.16
N THR A 90 2.33 13.93 -12.89
CA THR A 90 1.54 13.71 -14.11
C THR A 90 0.39 12.72 -13.89
N GLY A 91 0.44 11.89 -12.85
CA GLY A 91 -0.51 10.81 -12.62
C GLY A 91 -0.32 9.61 -13.55
N HIS A 92 0.72 9.59 -14.40
CA HIS A 92 1.00 8.45 -15.26
C HIS A 92 1.43 7.23 -14.47
N VAL A 93 0.94 6.05 -14.85
CA VAL A 93 1.39 4.77 -14.28
C VAL A 93 2.80 4.47 -14.79
N ILE A 94 3.78 4.41 -13.89
CA ILE A 94 5.20 4.19 -14.20
C ILE A 94 5.75 2.88 -13.62
N SER A 95 5.00 2.22 -12.73
CA SER A 95 5.43 0.98 -12.10
C SER A 95 4.25 0.05 -11.81
N LEU A 96 4.49 -1.26 -11.97
CA LEU A 96 3.60 -2.34 -11.60
C LEU A 96 4.36 -3.38 -10.78
N ASP A 97 3.93 -3.58 -9.53
CA ASP A 97 4.42 -4.60 -8.64
C ASP A 97 3.33 -5.63 -8.35
N LEU A 98 3.52 -6.83 -8.89
CA LEU A 98 2.61 -7.96 -8.75
C LEU A 98 3.16 -9.04 -7.82
N MET A 99 4.33 -8.81 -7.24
CA MET A 99 5.01 -9.80 -6.40
C MET A 99 4.29 -9.95 -5.05
N GLN A 100 4.30 -11.18 -4.55
CA GLN A 100 3.77 -11.56 -3.23
C GLN A 100 4.82 -11.30 -2.14
#